data_AF-A0A3B0SFB9-F1
#
_entry.id   AF-A0A3B0SFB9-F1
#
_cell.length_a   1.000
_cell.length_b   1.000
_cell.length_c   1.000
_cell.angle_alpha   90.00
_cell.angle_beta   90.00
_cell.angle_gamma   90.00
#
_symmetry.space_group_name_H-M   'P 1'
#
loop_
_entity.id
_entity.type
_entity.pdbx_description
1 polymer ?
#
loop_
_entity_poly.entity_id
_entity_poly.type
_entity_poly.pdbx_seq_one_letter_code
_entity_poly.pdbx_strand_id
1 'polypeptide(L)'
;SSLGGISIYLTGSSGNRYYYAHLEFITDGVRGGTAVDAGDVLGGVGTTGNAPAWLPMLHFQYAPPGSDWINPYPLAKSLCG
;
A
#
# COMPACT_ATOMS: atom_id res chain seq x y z
N SER A 1 -13.59 2.50 2.29
CA SER A 1 -13.79 1.17 2.88
C SER A 1 -13.35 1.22 4.32
N SER A 2 -14.14 0.73 5.27
CA SER A 2 -13.79 0.72 6.70
C SER A 2 -12.76 -0.36 7.07
N LEU A 3 -12.66 -1.43 6.28
CA LEU A 3 -11.80 -2.58 6.58
C LEU A 3 -10.31 -2.25 6.49
N GLY A 4 -9.90 -1.47 5.48
CA GLY A 4 -8.49 -1.14 5.27
C GLY A 4 -7.93 -0.08 6.22
N GLY A 5 -8.78 0.58 7.01
CA GLY A 5 -8.36 1.67 7.89
C GLY A 5 -7.75 2.84 7.11
N ILE A 6 -6.67 3.40 7.63
CA ILE A 6 -5.86 4.38 6.90
C ILE A 6 -5.17 3.63 5.75
N SER A 7 -5.34 4.13 4.53
CA SER A 7 -4.89 3.45 3.33
C SER A 7 -4.38 4.41 2.27
N ILE A 8 -3.50 3.91 1.41
CA ILE A 8 -2.93 4.63 0.27
C ILE A 8 -3.11 3.78 -0.98
N TYR A 9 -3.62 4.41 -2.04
CA TYR A 9 -3.62 3.86 -3.39
C TYR A 9 -2.57 4.60 -4.21
N LEU A 10 -1.73 3.84 -4.93
CA LEU A 10 -0.79 4.38 -5.90
C LEU A 10 -1.12 3.84 -7.29
N THR A 11 -0.96 4.71 -8.27
CA THR A 11 -0.94 4.33 -9.68
C THR A 11 0.43 4.73 -10.23
N GLY A 12 1.25 3.74 -10.58
CA GLY A 12 2.54 3.96 -11.20
C GLY A 12 2.38 4.50 -12.62
N SER A 13 3.41 5.17 -13.12
CA SER A 13 3.45 5.67 -14.50
C SER A 13 3.33 4.57 -15.56
N SER A 14 3.70 3.33 -15.21
CA SER A 14 3.49 2.13 -16.04
C SER A 14 2.04 1.63 -16.08
N GLY A 15 1.13 2.21 -15.28
CA GLY A 15 -0.24 1.76 -15.12
C GLY A 15 -0.44 0.69 -14.03
N ASN A 16 0.64 0.25 -13.37
CA ASN A 16 0.58 -0.63 -12.22
C ASN A 16 -0.18 0.06 -11.06
N ARG A 17 -0.97 -0.71 -10.33
CA ARG A 17 -1.69 -0.21 -9.15
C ARG A 17 -1.19 -0.92 -7.90
N TYR A 18 -1.03 -0.15 -6.84
CA TYR A 18 -0.60 -0.62 -5.53
C TYR A 18 -1.57 -0.12 -4.47
N TYR A 19 -1.77 -0.94 -3.44
CA TYR A 19 -2.59 -0.56 -2.29
C TYR A 19 -1.89 -0.96 -1.00
N TYR A 20 -1.89 -0.01 -0.05
CA TYR A 20 -1.32 -0.14 1.28
C TYR A 20 -2.42 0.16 2.30
N ALA A 21 -2.60 -0.71 3.29
CA ALA A 21 -3.63 -0.59 4.31
C ALA A 21 -3.11 -0.88 5.72
N HIS A 22 -3.98 -0.64 6.71
CA HIS A 22 -3.73 -0.76 8.14
C HIS A 22 -2.65 0.20 8.64
N LEU A 23 -2.47 1.33 7.98
CA LEU A 23 -1.44 2.30 8.37
C LEU A 23 -1.82 2.96 9.70
N GLU A 24 -0.82 3.34 10.50
CA GLU A 24 -1.01 4.14 11.71
C GLU A 24 -1.11 5.64 11.37
N PHE A 25 -0.35 6.07 10.37
CA PHE A 25 -0.33 7.44 9.87
C PHE A 25 0.10 7.49 8.40
N ILE A 26 -0.17 8.61 7.75
CA ILE A 26 0.34 8.98 6.43
C ILE A 26 1.40 10.07 6.66
N THR A 27 2.54 9.97 5.97
CA THR A 27 3.61 10.96 6.08
C THR A 27 3.13 12.35 5.68
N ASP A 28 3.57 13.38 6.40
CA ASP A 28 3.22 14.76 6.09
C ASP A 28 3.54 15.12 4.63
N GLY A 29 2.59 15.78 3.96
CA GLY A 29 2.69 16.12 2.54
C GLY A 29 2.21 15.03 1.59
N VAL A 30 2.11 13.76 2.02
CA VAL A 30 1.53 12.69 1.20
C VAL A 30 0.00 12.77 1.24
N ARG A 31 -0.59 13.10 0.09
CA ARG A 31 -2.04 13.19 -0.10
C ARG A 31 -2.42 12.85 -1.54
N GLY A 32 -3.72 12.73 -1.82
CA GLY A 32 -4.22 12.52 -3.17
C GLY A 32 -3.62 13.51 -4.18
N GLY A 33 -3.09 12.98 -5.28
CA GLY A 33 -2.43 13.75 -6.34
C GLY A 33 -0.95 14.03 -6.13
N THR A 34 -0.36 13.61 -5.00
CA THR A 34 1.09 13.75 -4.75
C THR A 34 1.85 12.68 -5.53
N ALA A 35 2.86 13.11 -6.30
CA ALA A 35 3.81 12.18 -6.91
C ALA A 35 4.81 11.70 -5.85
N VAL A 36 5.17 10.42 -5.92
CA VAL A 36 6.13 9.77 -5.02
C VAL A 36 7.05 8.87 -5.84
N ASP A 37 8.27 8.71 -5.37
CA ASP A 37 9.28 7.84 -5.97
C ASP A 37 9.48 6.55 -5.14
N ALA A 38 10.05 5.52 -5.77
CA ALA A 38 10.40 4.30 -5.07
C ALA A 38 11.46 4.59 -3.99
N GLY A 39 11.13 4.28 -2.74
CA GLY A 39 11.95 4.60 -1.58
C GLY A 39 11.35 5.68 -0.66
N ASP A 40 10.38 6.45 -1.16
CA ASP A 40 9.68 7.44 -0.34
C ASP A 40 8.86 6.78 0.79
N VAL A 41 8.93 7.38 1.98
CA VAL A 41 8.16 6.94 3.13
C VAL A 41 6.74 7.47 3.01
N LEU A 42 5.79 6.57 2.74
CA LEU A 42 4.37 6.93 2.58
C LEU A 42 3.61 7.04 3.91
N GLY A 43 4.06 6.31 4.93
CA GLY A 43 3.41 6.22 6.23
C GLY A 43 4.04 5.12 7.09
N GLY A 44 3.39 4.82 8.22
CA GLY A 44 3.82 3.79 9.17
C GLY A 44 2.87 2.60 9.23
N VAL A 45 3.41 1.38 9.40
CA VAL A 45 2.62 0.18 9.68
C VAL A 45 1.90 0.34 11.02
N GLY A 46 0.61 0.02 11.05
CA GLY A 46 -0.22 0.12 12.23
C GLY A 46 -1.23 -1.01 12.33
N THR A 47 -2.34 -0.72 12.99
CA THR A 47 -3.45 -1.67 13.22
C THR A 47 -4.82 -1.05 12.91
N THR A 48 -4.88 -0.01 12.08
CA THR A 48 -6.17 0.62 11.75
C THR A 48 -7.03 -0.26 10.85
N GLY A 49 -8.34 -0.04 10.86
CA GLY A 49 -9.29 -0.87 10.12
C GLY A 49 -9.59 -2.17 10.87
N ASN A 50 -9.50 -3.31 10.18
CA ASN A 50 -9.75 -4.63 10.78
C ASN A 50 -8.47 -5.43 11.13
N ALA A 51 -7.30 -4.79 11.09
CA ALA A 51 -6.07 -5.43 11.57
C ALA A 51 -6.14 -5.65 13.10
N PRO A 52 -5.71 -6.82 13.62
CA PRO A 52 -5.68 -7.06 15.05
C PRO A 52 -4.72 -6.11 15.78
N ALA A 53 -5.17 -5.54 16.91
CA ALA A 53 -4.39 -4.56 17.69
C ALA A 53 -3.03 -5.08 18.19
N TRP A 54 -2.87 -6.39 18.35
CA TRP A 54 -1.63 -7.03 18.81
C TRP A 54 -0.70 -7.50 17.68
N LEU A 55 -1.09 -7.31 16.41
CA LEU A 55 -0.31 -7.76 15.25
C LEU A 55 -0.26 -6.66 14.18
N PRO A 56 0.53 -5.59 14.39
CA PRO A 56 0.76 -4.57 13.37
C PRO A 56 1.29 -5.21 12.09
N MET A 57 0.64 -4.95 10.96
CA MET A 57 0.98 -5.55 9.69
C MET A 57 0.64 -4.63 8.53
N LEU A 58 1.36 -4.80 7.41
CA LEU A 58 1.00 -4.15 6.16
C LEU A 58 0.12 -5.07 5.33
N HIS A 59 -1.09 -4.63 5.00
CA HIS A 59 -1.84 -5.24 3.90
C HIS A 59 -1.39 -4.59 2.59
N PHE A 60 -0.82 -5.38 1.69
CA PHE A 60 -0.29 -4.95 0.41
C PHE A 60 -1.01 -5.65 -0.73
N GLN A 61 -1.44 -4.88 -1.74
CA GLN A 61 -2.00 -5.43 -2.98
C GLN A 61 -1.30 -4.84 -4.21
N TYR A 62 -1.30 -5.62 -5.28
CA TYR A 62 -0.73 -5.25 -6.57
C TYR A 62 -1.69 -5.68 -7.70
N ALA A 63 -1.83 -4.81 -8.70
CA ALA A 63 -2.46 -5.14 -9.97
C ALA A 63 -1.63 -4.58 -11.14
N PRO A 64 -1.21 -5.43 -12.09
CA PRO A 64 -0.71 -4.98 -13.38
C PRO A 64 -1.71 -4.08 -14.15
N PRO A 65 -1.26 -3.39 -15.22
CA PRO A 65 -2.12 -2.52 -15.99
C PRO A 65 -3.24 -3.33 -16.66
N GLY A 66 -4.48 -2.89 -16.49
CA GLY A 66 -5.65 -3.54 -17.09
C GLY A 66 -6.07 -4.87 -16.49
N SER A 67 -5.47 -5.30 -15.37
CA SER A 67 -5.87 -6.53 -14.67
C SER A 67 -6.53 -6.25 -13.32
N ASP A 68 -7.23 -7.23 -12.77
CA ASP A 68 -7.66 -7.23 -11.37
C ASP A 68 -6.49 -7.38 -10.39
N TRP A 69 -6.77 -7.26 -9.08
CA TRP A 69 -5.81 -7.53 -8.01
C TRP A 69 -5.34 -8.98 -8.08
N ILE A 70 -4.03 -9.18 -8.15
CA ILE A 70 -3.40 -10.50 -8.21
C ILE A 70 -2.62 -10.80 -6.93
N ASN A 71 -2.18 -12.05 -6.76
CA ASN A 71 -1.28 -12.40 -5.66
C ASN A 71 0.01 -11.55 -5.76
N PRO A 72 0.29 -10.66 -4.78
CA PRO A 72 1.44 -9.78 -4.84
C PRO A 72 2.75 -10.48 -4.44
N TYR A 73 2.68 -11.68 -3.86
CA TYR A 73 3.86 -12.37 -3.33
C TYR A 73 4.96 -12.64 -4.37
N PRO A 74 4.67 -13.11 -5.60
CA PRO A 74 5.72 -13.28 -6.61
C PRO A 74 6.45 -11.98 -6.96
N LEU A 75 5.73 -10.86 -7.05
CA LEU A 75 6.34 -9.54 -7.29
C LEU A 75 7.21 -9.12 -6.11
N ALA A 76 6.65 -9.12 -4.90
CA ALA A 76 7.37 -8.73 -3.69
C ALA A 76 8.64 -9.56 -3.52
N LYS A 77 8.55 -10.88 -3.73
CA LYS A 77 9.69 -11.80 -3.70
C LYS A 77 10.73 -11.47 -4.78
N SER A 78 10.34 -11.09 -5.99
CA SER A 78 11.31 -10.72 -7.03
C SER A 78 12.02 -9.39 -6.78
N LEU A 79 11.42 -8.50 -5.98
CA LEU A 79 11.99 -7.20 -5.63
C LEU A 79 12.94 -7.28 -4.41
N CYS A 80 12.71 -8.26 -3.53
CA CYS A 80 13.63 -8.63 -2.47
C CYS A 80 14.70 -9.58 -3.05
N GLY A 81 15.87 -9.05 -3.37
CA GLY A 81 17.01 -9.83 -3.88
C GLY A 81 17.39 -11.04 -3.03
#